data_AF-A0AAC9I5F3-F1
#
_entry.id   AF-A0AAC9I5F3-F1
#
_cell.length_a   1.000
_cell.length_b   1.000
_cell.length_c   1.000
_cell.angle_alpha   90.00
_cell.angle_beta   90.00
_cell.angle_gamma   90.00
#
_symmetry.space_group_name_H-M   'P 1'
#
loop_
_entity.id
_entity.type
_entity.pdbx_description
1 polymer ?
#
loop_
_entity_poly.entity_id
_entity_poly.type
_entity_poly.pdbx_seq_one_letter_code
_entity_poly.pdbx_strand_id
1 'polypeptide(L)'
;MMIKYQYAKDENEKLINIDSLNGLNRNKFKFFCISCGNELIARLGKIKIHHFAHKKVVTCSGETYLHLLGKQLFFDNYTDCLQNRKPFIIELNQKRTCNHYEKELGLKCKLSKITTQFDLTKYFDKISVETREDSFIADILLTSKNGKDKVFIEIAVTHLSTEQKLKSNYRIIEIEIESEEDFMPIKRKYLSIKDSKIKFENFKTGQVITSLCNGNCQNGHNFFTLDVEGRCLLKQRNLKQIKNQLSADKEKIVKYEITKDNGYNYSDIFKKSVATYAQQNLKVKNCFICRYHAENNSWQYFEDTSGIPIFCKFLKIKCNSNQAITCEYYKLENNFVNELLSTIKLNEAETEGGYLGIEEESDDDN
;
A
#
# COMPACT_ATOMS: atom_id res chain seq x y z
N MET A 1 -14.05 -30.67 -19.05
CA MET A 1 -15.27 -29.94 -19.45
C MET A 1 -15.10 -29.48 -20.90
N MET A 2 -16.08 -29.65 -21.78
CA MET A 2 -15.95 -29.22 -23.18
C MET A 2 -16.17 -27.71 -23.27
N ILE A 3 -15.14 -26.93 -23.61
CA ILE A 3 -15.24 -25.47 -23.74
C ILE A 3 -16.24 -25.13 -24.85
N LYS A 4 -17.16 -24.23 -24.54
CA LYS A 4 -18.14 -23.68 -25.47
C LYS A 4 -17.58 -22.36 -26.01
N TYR A 5 -17.11 -22.38 -27.25
CA TYR A 5 -16.47 -21.24 -27.88
C TYR A 5 -17.51 -20.18 -28.24
N GLN A 6 -17.49 -18.97 -27.67
CA GLN A 6 -18.41 -17.90 -28.09
C GLN A 6 -17.82 -17.03 -29.20
N TYR A 7 -16.52 -17.14 -29.46
CA TYR A 7 -15.82 -16.39 -30.51
C TYR A 7 -15.21 -17.31 -31.57
N ALA A 8 -15.11 -16.77 -32.79
CA ALA A 8 -14.44 -17.37 -33.93
C ALA A 8 -13.82 -16.28 -34.82
N LYS A 9 -12.96 -16.67 -35.76
CA LYS A 9 -12.53 -15.80 -36.86
C LYS A 9 -13.42 -16.02 -38.08
N ASP A 10 -13.73 -14.96 -38.81
CA ASP A 10 -14.33 -15.07 -40.16
C ASP A 10 -13.25 -15.28 -41.23
N GLU A 11 -13.68 -15.26 -42.50
CA GLU A 11 -12.81 -15.44 -43.68
C GLU A 11 -11.77 -14.32 -43.85
N ASN A 12 -11.95 -13.17 -43.19
CA ASN A 12 -11.02 -12.03 -43.20
C ASN A 12 -10.20 -11.95 -41.91
N GLU A 13 -10.14 -13.04 -41.13
CA GLU A 13 -9.50 -13.14 -39.82
C GLU A 13 -10.08 -12.22 -38.74
N LYS A 14 -11.25 -11.61 -38.98
CA LYS A 14 -11.90 -10.74 -38.01
C LYS A 14 -12.58 -11.56 -36.92
N LEU A 15 -12.44 -11.10 -35.68
CA LEU A 15 -13.09 -11.73 -34.54
C LEU A 15 -14.61 -11.51 -34.58
N ILE A 16 -15.38 -12.60 -34.54
CA ILE A 16 -16.85 -12.62 -34.51
C ILE A 16 -17.31 -13.28 -33.21
N ASN A 17 -18.21 -12.59 -32.50
CA ASN A 17 -18.94 -13.17 -31.38
C ASN A 17 -20.22 -13.83 -31.92
N ILE A 18 -20.57 -15.01 -31.42
CA ILE A 18 -21.73 -15.75 -31.91
C ILE A 18 -23.08 -15.04 -31.72
N ASP A 19 -23.22 -14.21 -30.69
CA ASP A 19 -24.45 -13.46 -30.43
C ASP A 19 -24.69 -12.34 -31.46
N SER A 20 -23.67 -12.00 -32.27
CA SER A 20 -23.85 -11.13 -33.44
C SER A 20 -24.48 -11.84 -34.64
N LEU A 21 -24.57 -13.18 -34.60
CA LEU A 21 -25.14 -13.99 -35.67
C LEU A 21 -26.64 -14.23 -35.49
N ASN A 22 -27.35 -14.34 -36.61
CA ASN A 22 -28.73 -14.76 -36.66
C ASN A 22 -28.90 -15.93 -37.66
N GLY A 23 -30.11 -16.49 -37.73
CA GLY A 23 -30.41 -17.65 -38.58
C GLY A 23 -30.14 -17.43 -40.08
N LEU A 24 -30.18 -16.18 -40.56
CA LEU A 24 -29.94 -15.82 -41.96
C LEU A 24 -28.44 -15.74 -42.28
N ASN A 25 -27.65 -15.18 -41.37
CA ASN A 25 -26.22 -14.93 -41.59
C ASN A 25 -25.34 -16.15 -41.25
N ARG A 26 -25.84 -17.10 -40.45
CA ARG A 26 -25.11 -18.29 -39.99
C ARG A 26 -24.54 -19.14 -41.14
N ASN A 27 -25.27 -19.30 -42.23
CA ASN A 27 -24.87 -20.18 -43.34
C ASN A 27 -24.13 -19.43 -44.46
N LYS A 28 -24.03 -18.10 -44.35
CA LYS A 28 -23.44 -17.26 -45.39
C LYS A 28 -21.92 -17.15 -45.25
N PHE A 29 -21.41 -17.33 -44.05
CA PHE A 29 -19.99 -17.16 -43.72
C PHE A 29 -19.39 -18.43 -43.15
N LYS A 30 -18.11 -18.65 -43.42
CA LYS A 30 -17.32 -19.67 -42.73
C LYS A 30 -16.69 -19.07 -41.49
N PHE A 31 -16.62 -19.88 -40.44
CA PHE A 31 -16.01 -19.51 -39.17
C PHE A 31 -14.86 -20.47 -38.88
N PHE A 32 -13.79 -19.95 -38.31
CA PHE A 32 -12.58 -20.70 -38.03
C PHE A 32 -12.20 -20.56 -36.55
N CYS A 33 -11.74 -21.66 -35.97
CA CYS A 33 -11.27 -21.67 -34.59
C CYS A 33 -10.03 -20.79 -34.46
N ILE A 34 -10.02 -19.92 -33.45
CA ILE A 34 -8.92 -19.00 -33.15
C ILE A 34 -7.62 -19.76 -32.85
N SER A 35 -7.74 -20.96 -32.24
CA SER A 35 -6.61 -21.81 -31.84
C SER A 35 -6.12 -22.70 -32.98
N CYS A 36 -6.97 -23.59 -33.50
CA CYS A 36 -6.52 -24.61 -34.45
C CYS A 36 -6.78 -24.27 -35.93
N GLY A 37 -7.45 -23.16 -36.23
CA GLY A 37 -7.79 -22.75 -37.60
C GLY A 37 -8.85 -23.61 -38.30
N ASN A 38 -9.33 -24.69 -37.68
CA ASN A 38 -10.34 -25.57 -38.29
C ASN A 38 -11.73 -24.91 -38.36
N GLU A 39 -12.53 -25.35 -39.33
CA GLU A 39 -13.89 -24.84 -39.55
C GLU A 39 -14.81 -25.13 -38.35
N LEU A 40 -15.52 -24.08 -37.92
CA LEU A 40 -16.51 -24.07 -36.87
C LEU A 40 -17.93 -23.94 -37.44
N ILE A 41 -18.90 -24.52 -36.74
CA ILE A 41 -20.32 -24.37 -36.99
C ILE A 41 -20.92 -23.55 -35.84
N ALA A 42 -21.58 -22.44 -36.14
CA ALA A 42 -22.37 -21.72 -35.14
C ALA A 42 -23.56 -22.57 -34.67
N ARG A 43 -23.75 -22.77 -33.38
CA ARG A 43 -24.90 -23.50 -32.80
C ARG A 43 -25.81 -22.49 -32.10
N LEU A 44 -26.80 -21.99 -32.84
CA LEU A 44 -27.81 -21.05 -32.33
C LEU A 44 -29.01 -21.82 -31.76
N GLY A 45 -28.87 -22.33 -30.54
CA GLY A 45 -29.93 -23.06 -29.86
C GLY A 45 -31.03 -22.14 -29.31
N LYS A 46 -32.28 -22.63 -29.25
CA LYS A 46 -33.39 -21.91 -28.58
C LYS A 46 -33.33 -22.00 -27.04
N ILE A 47 -32.71 -23.07 -26.53
CA ILE A 47 -32.61 -23.39 -25.09
C ILE A 47 -31.15 -23.37 -24.62
N LYS A 48 -30.25 -23.94 -25.42
CA LYS A 48 -28.81 -23.95 -25.12
C LYS A 48 -28.18 -22.62 -25.56
N ILE A 49 -27.25 -22.11 -24.75
CA ILE A 49 -26.45 -20.93 -25.08
C ILE A 49 -25.79 -21.07 -26.46
N HIS A 50 -25.77 -19.97 -27.18
CA HIS A 50 -25.10 -19.89 -28.46
C HIS A 50 -23.61 -20.19 -28.28
N HIS A 51 -23.08 -21.11 -29.09
CA HIS A 51 -21.64 -21.38 -29.14
C HIS A 51 -21.23 -21.88 -30.52
N PHE A 52 -19.97 -21.69 -30.88
CA PHE A 52 -19.34 -22.36 -32.01
C PHE A 52 -18.88 -23.76 -31.60
N ALA A 53 -18.95 -24.71 -32.53
CA ALA A 53 -18.48 -26.07 -32.35
C ALA A 53 -17.70 -26.52 -33.59
N HIS A 54 -16.63 -27.28 -33.41
CA HIS A 54 -15.87 -27.82 -34.53
C HIS A 54 -16.75 -28.69 -35.44
N LYS A 55 -16.64 -28.46 -36.75
CA LYS A 55 -17.39 -29.20 -37.77
C LYS A 55 -17.01 -30.68 -37.81
N LYS A 56 -15.74 -30.98 -37.54
CA LYS A 56 -15.19 -32.33 -37.41
C LYS A 56 -14.62 -32.50 -36.01
N VAL A 57 -14.47 -33.76 -35.57
CA VAL A 57 -13.73 -34.06 -34.35
C VAL A 57 -12.27 -33.69 -34.58
N VAL A 58 -11.78 -32.73 -33.80
CA VAL A 58 -10.40 -32.23 -33.86
C VAL A 58 -9.86 -32.08 -32.44
N THR A 59 -8.57 -32.35 -32.27
CA THR A 59 -7.86 -32.06 -31.03
C THR A 59 -7.56 -30.56 -31.00
N CYS A 60 -8.23 -29.82 -30.14
CA CYS A 60 -8.05 -28.38 -29.99
C CYS A 60 -7.84 -28.04 -28.51
N SER A 61 -6.74 -27.33 -28.22
CA SER A 61 -6.47 -26.86 -26.86
C SER A 61 -7.35 -25.66 -26.54
N GLY A 62 -8.10 -25.77 -25.44
CA GLY A 62 -8.88 -24.68 -24.87
C GLY A 62 -8.01 -23.55 -24.35
N GLU A 63 -6.85 -23.90 -23.79
CA GLU A 63 -5.91 -22.93 -23.23
C GLU A 63 -5.33 -22.04 -24.32
N THR A 64 -4.88 -22.65 -25.41
CA THR A 64 -4.41 -21.93 -26.60
C THR A 64 -5.51 -21.05 -27.18
N TYR A 65 -6.76 -21.51 -27.17
CA TYR A 65 -7.91 -20.70 -27.60
C TYR A 65 -8.09 -19.46 -26.71
N LEU A 66 -8.12 -19.62 -25.38
CA LEU A 66 -8.30 -18.51 -24.45
C LEU A 66 -7.14 -17.51 -24.52
N HIS A 67 -5.90 -18.00 -24.57
CA HIS A 67 -4.72 -17.15 -24.65
C HIS A 67 -4.69 -16.31 -25.93
N LEU A 68 -4.94 -16.92 -27.10
CA LEU A 68 -5.01 -16.19 -28.37
C LEU A 68 -6.22 -15.24 -28.44
N LEU A 69 -7.37 -15.65 -27.92
CA LEU A 69 -8.56 -14.80 -27.86
C LEU A 69 -8.33 -13.57 -26.96
N GLY A 70 -7.70 -13.76 -25.80
CA GLY A 70 -7.37 -12.67 -24.89
C GLY A 70 -6.43 -11.65 -25.53
N LYS A 71 -5.39 -12.13 -26.21
CA LYS A 71 -4.46 -11.26 -26.97
C LYS A 71 -5.20 -10.42 -28.02
N GLN A 72 -6.03 -11.07 -28.83
CA GLN A 72 -6.80 -10.38 -29.87
C GLN A 72 -7.81 -9.39 -29.28
N LEU A 73 -8.58 -9.78 -28.26
CA LEU A 73 -9.57 -8.91 -27.63
C LEU A 73 -8.92 -7.67 -27.01
N PHE A 74 -7.80 -7.82 -26.31
CA PHE A 74 -7.10 -6.67 -25.75
C PHE A 74 -6.57 -5.77 -26.86
N PHE A 75 -5.92 -6.33 -27.87
CA PHE A 75 -5.41 -5.58 -29.02
C PHE A 75 -6.51 -4.77 -29.72
N ASP A 76 -7.63 -5.42 -30.03
CA ASP A 76 -8.77 -4.79 -30.71
C ASP A 76 -9.40 -3.67 -29.85
N ASN A 77 -9.66 -3.94 -28.56
CA ASN A 77 -10.28 -2.96 -27.68
C ASN A 77 -9.36 -1.76 -27.41
N TYR A 78 -8.05 -2.00 -27.24
CA TYR A 78 -7.09 -0.93 -27.03
C TYR A 78 -6.90 -0.09 -28.30
N THR A 79 -6.83 -0.74 -29.47
CA THR A 79 -6.77 -0.06 -30.76
C THR A 79 -8.02 0.79 -31.02
N ASP A 80 -9.22 0.28 -30.72
CA ASP A 80 -10.47 1.06 -30.75
C ASP A 80 -10.37 2.30 -29.86
N CYS A 81 -9.84 2.14 -28.63
CA CYS A 81 -9.63 3.25 -27.71
C CYS A 81 -8.72 4.33 -28.29
N LEU A 82 -7.58 3.95 -28.88
CA LEU A 82 -6.65 4.90 -29.51
C LEU A 82 -7.29 5.62 -30.70
N GLN A 83 -7.93 4.88 -31.62
CA GLN A 83 -8.53 5.43 -32.83
C GLN A 83 -9.70 6.37 -32.52
N ASN A 84 -10.54 5.99 -31.55
CA ASN A 84 -11.74 6.74 -31.18
C ASN A 84 -11.53 7.67 -29.98
N ARG A 85 -10.29 7.84 -29.50
CA ARG A 85 -9.91 8.68 -28.35
C ARG A 85 -10.75 8.36 -27.09
N LYS A 86 -11.02 7.09 -26.86
CA LYS A 86 -11.71 6.61 -25.66
C LYS A 86 -10.66 6.15 -24.64
N PRO A 87 -10.94 6.31 -23.33
CA PRO A 87 -10.00 5.90 -22.30
C PRO A 87 -9.90 4.38 -22.21
N PHE A 88 -8.74 3.89 -21.77
CA PHE A 88 -8.56 2.53 -21.26
C PHE A 88 -8.01 2.64 -19.85
N ILE A 89 -8.86 2.39 -18.86
CA ILE A 89 -8.60 2.72 -17.46
C ILE A 89 -7.98 1.54 -16.73
N ILE A 90 -6.98 1.84 -15.90
CA ILE A 90 -6.50 0.94 -14.85
C ILE A 90 -6.66 1.62 -13.49
N GLU A 91 -6.85 0.83 -12.43
CA GLU A 91 -6.79 1.31 -11.06
C GLU A 91 -5.50 0.87 -10.38
N LEU A 92 -4.85 1.81 -9.69
CA LEU A 92 -3.66 1.53 -8.88
C LEU A 92 -3.78 2.17 -7.51
N ASN A 93 -3.12 1.58 -6.52
CA ASN A 93 -3.01 2.16 -5.20
C ASN A 93 -2.00 3.31 -5.19
N GLN A 94 -2.41 4.46 -4.67
CA GLN A 94 -1.57 5.66 -4.57
C GLN A 94 -1.40 6.09 -3.12
N LYS A 95 -0.14 6.32 -2.72
CA LYS A 95 0.18 6.87 -1.39
C LYS A 95 -0.24 8.33 -1.31
N ARG A 96 -0.76 8.73 -0.15
CA ARG A 96 -1.18 10.11 0.13
C ARG A 96 -0.49 10.65 1.35
N THR A 97 -0.18 11.93 1.32
CA THR A 97 0.37 12.63 2.48
C THR A 97 -0.22 14.01 2.58
N CYS A 98 -0.73 14.33 3.76
CA CYS A 98 -1.23 15.64 4.05
C CYS A 98 -0.10 16.54 4.58
N ASN A 99 0.07 17.71 3.98
CA ASN A 99 1.03 18.71 4.44
C ASN A 99 0.39 19.91 5.16
N HIS A 100 -0.86 19.80 5.60
CA HIS A 100 -1.59 20.89 6.26
C HIS A 100 -0.83 21.50 7.46
N TYR A 101 -0.21 20.66 8.29
CA TYR A 101 0.55 21.08 9.47
C TYR A 101 2.07 21.18 9.22
N GLU A 102 2.54 21.08 7.97
CA GLU A 102 3.98 21.11 7.65
C GLU A 102 4.59 22.46 8.04
N LYS A 103 3.92 23.56 7.72
CA LYS A 103 4.44 24.91 8.04
C LYS A 103 4.42 25.23 9.54
N GLU A 104 3.39 24.78 10.24
CA GLU A 104 3.15 25.18 11.63
C GLU A 104 3.84 24.26 12.64
N LEU A 105 3.91 22.95 12.35
CA LEU A 105 4.44 21.93 13.25
C LEU A 105 5.62 21.15 12.66
N GLY A 106 6.02 21.41 11.41
CA GLY A 106 7.05 20.62 10.72
C GLY A 106 6.60 19.19 10.38
N LEU A 107 5.31 18.88 10.51
CA LEU A 107 4.79 17.51 10.44
C LEU A 107 3.84 17.31 9.27
N LYS A 108 3.97 16.14 8.63
CA LYS A 108 3.05 15.64 7.59
C LYS A 108 2.24 14.47 8.11
N CYS A 109 0.95 14.40 7.75
CA CYS A 109 0.14 13.21 8.04
C CYS A 109 0.29 12.19 6.92
N LYS A 110 0.79 11.01 7.24
CA LYS A 110 0.67 9.85 6.34
C LYS A 110 -0.78 9.38 6.37
N LEU A 111 -1.41 9.33 5.21
CA LEU A 111 -2.79 8.87 5.04
C LEU A 111 -2.79 7.49 4.39
N SER A 112 -3.89 6.76 4.57
CA SER A 112 -4.13 5.49 3.89
C SER A 112 -3.99 5.64 2.37
N LYS A 113 -3.55 4.56 1.72
CA LYS A 113 -3.53 4.49 0.25
C LYS A 113 -4.96 4.65 -0.26
N ILE A 114 -5.11 5.26 -1.44
CA ILE A 114 -6.38 5.26 -2.17
C ILE A 114 -6.22 4.53 -3.49
N THR A 115 -7.31 3.96 -3.97
CA THR A 115 -7.42 3.51 -5.34
C THR A 115 -7.62 4.72 -6.25
N THR A 116 -6.76 4.88 -7.27
CA THR A 116 -6.80 5.98 -8.24
C THR A 116 -6.82 5.42 -9.66
N GLN A 117 -7.59 6.06 -10.54
CA GLN A 117 -7.73 5.67 -11.94
C GLN A 117 -6.68 6.35 -12.82
N PHE A 118 -6.07 5.59 -13.72
CA PHE A 118 -5.11 6.03 -14.72
C PHE A 118 -5.57 5.59 -16.10
N ASP A 119 -5.59 6.51 -17.06
CA ASP A 119 -5.94 6.21 -18.45
C ASP A 119 -4.67 5.86 -19.23
N LEU A 120 -4.49 4.58 -19.57
CA LEU A 120 -3.32 4.10 -20.30
C LEU A 120 -3.14 4.79 -21.65
N THR A 121 -4.23 5.14 -22.34
CA THR A 121 -4.17 5.73 -23.69
C THR A 121 -3.55 7.12 -23.72
N LYS A 122 -3.49 7.80 -22.57
CA LYS A 122 -2.79 9.09 -22.42
C LYS A 122 -1.27 8.95 -22.38
N TYR A 123 -0.76 7.76 -22.06
CA TYR A 123 0.66 7.50 -21.86
C TYR A 123 1.25 6.60 -22.95
N PHE A 124 0.45 5.67 -23.48
CA PHE A 124 0.88 4.70 -24.48
C PHE A 124 -0.01 4.81 -25.72
N ASP A 125 0.58 5.21 -26.85
CA ASP A 125 -0.10 5.44 -28.12
C ASP A 125 0.23 4.37 -29.18
N LYS A 126 1.08 3.41 -28.82
CA LYS A 126 1.48 2.28 -29.66
C LYS A 126 1.19 0.97 -28.94
N ILE A 127 0.72 0.00 -29.71
CA ILE A 127 0.42 -1.35 -29.27
C ILE A 127 0.96 -2.35 -30.30
N SER A 128 1.59 -3.43 -29.84
CA SER A 128 2.06 -4.53 -30.69
C SER A 128 1.87 -5.88 -29.98
N VAL A 129 1.72 -6.96 -30.74
CA VAL A 129 1.47 -8.32 -30.23
C VAL A 129 2.76 -9.14 -30.37
N GLU A 130 3.01 -10.08 -29.44
CA GLU A 130 4.14 -11.02 -29.46
C GLU A 130 5.50 -10.35 -29.72
N THR A 131 5.71 -9.21 -29.08
CA THR A 131 6.89 -8.38 -29.34
C THR A 131 8.01 -8.73 -28.36
N ARG A 132 9.20 -8.98 -28.91
CA ARG A 132 10.42 -9.18 -28.12
C ARG A 132 10.93 -7.85 -27.59
N GLU A 133 11.17 -7.80 -26.29
CA GLU A 133 11.77 -6.69 -25.59
C GLU A 133 12.87 -7.24 -24.66
N ASP A 134 14.13 -6.91 -24.98
CA ASP A 134 15.31 -7.54 -24.40
C ASP A 134 15.25 -9.08 -24.46
N SER A 135 15.29 -9.73 -23.30
CA SER A 135 15.21 -11.19 -23.13
C SER A 135 13.79 -11.73 -23.04
N PHE A 136 12.77 -10.86 -23.02
CA PHE A 136 11.38 -11.25 -22.81
C PHE A 136 10.56 -11.10 -24.10
N ILE A 137 9.53 -11.91 -24.23
CA ILE A 137 8.49 -11.72 -25.24
C ILE A 137 7.23 -11.35 -24.46
N ALA A 138 6.66 -10.20 -24.77
CA ALA A 138 5.39 -9.79 -24.22
C ALA A 138 4.26 -10.27 -25.13
N ASP A 139 3.17 -10.77 -24.54
CA ASP A 139 1.97 -11.11 -25.31
C ASP A 139 1.45 -9.89 -26.04
N ILE A 140 1.39 -8.75 -25.33
CA ILE A 140 1.12 -7.44 -25.90
C ILE A 140 2.06 -6.43 -25.24
N LEU A 141 2.69 -5.60 -26.08
CA LEU A 141 3.53 -4.50 -25.65
C LEU A 141 2.82 -3.17 -25.91
N LEU A 142 2.58 -2.41 -24.85
CA LEU A 142 2.18 -1.01 -24.95
C LEU A 142 3.43 -0.14 -24.85
N THR A 143 3.58 0.80 -25.78
CA THR A 143 4.73 1.68 -25.84
C THR A 143 4.28 3.13 -25.98
N SER A 144 4.95 4.02 -25.26
CA SER A 144 4.77 5.47 -25.38
C SER A 144 5.30 6.01 -26.69
N LYS A 145 4.90 7.25 -27.03
CA LYS A 145 5.28 7.90 -28.29
C LYS A 145 6.79 7.91 -28.53
N ASN A 146 7.55 8.17 -27.47
CA ASN A 146 9.01 8.27 -27.49
C ASN A 146 9.75 6.92 -27.40
N GLY A 147 9.03 5.81 -27.24
CA GLY A 147 9.60 4.46 -27.16
C GLY A 147 10.20 4.07 -25.80
N LYS A 148 10.24 4.98 -24.82
CA LYS A 148 10.94 4.77 -23.54
C LYS A 148 10.07 4.05 -22.52
N ASP A 149 8.84 4.53 -22.36
CA ASP A 149 7.89 3.95 -21.43
C ASP A 149 7.19 2.76 -22.08
N LYS A 150 7.27 1.61 -21.41
CA LYS A 150 6.68 0.33 -21.84
C LYS A 150 5.81 -0.28 -20.73
N VAL A 151 4.79 -1.02 -21.13
CA VAL A 151 3.96 -1.90 -20.29
C VAL A 151 3.74 -3.20 -21.03
N PHE A 152 3.99 -4.32 -20.37
CA PHE A 152 3.65 -5.64 -20.87
C PHE A 152 2.25 -6.00 -20.39
N ILE A 153 1.43 -6.53 -21.28
CA ILE A 153 0.16 -7.17 -20.92
C ILE A 153 0.35 -8.65 -21.19
N GLU A 154 0.11 -9.48 -20.18
CA GLU A 154 0.31 -10.93 -20.22
C GLU A 154 -1.04 -11.61 -19.99
N ILE A 155 -1.41 -12.52 -20.89
CA ILE A 155 -2.64 -13.30 -20.82
C ILE A 155 -2.28 -14.68 -20.29
N ALA A 156 -2.41 -14.88 -18.98
CA ALA A 156 -2.09 -16.14 -18.34
C ALA A 156 -3.32 -17.07 -18.35
N VAL A 157 -3.17 -18.30 -18.83
CA VAL A 157 -4.22 -19.32 -18.76
C VAL A 157 -3.80 -20.43 -17.82
N THR A 158 -2.74 -21.16 -18.17
CA THR A 158 -2.14 -22.21 -17.33
C THR A 158 -0.78 -21.84 -16.76
N HIS A 159 -0.11 -20.86 -17.36
CA HIS A 159 1.22 -20.44 -16.95
C HIS A 159 1.21 -18.94 -16.69
N LEU A 160 1.57 -18.58 -15.45
CA LEU A 160 1.87 -17.20 -15.07
C LEU A 160 3.25 -16.80 -15.61
N SER A 161 3.52 -15.51 -15.58
CA SER A 161 4.81 -14.92 -15.91
C SER A 161 5.90 -15.48 -15.01
N THR A 162 7.04 -15.81 -15.62
CA THR A 162 8.21 -16.28 -14.88
C THR A 162 8.68 -15.25 -13.85
N GLU A 163 9.24 -15.70 -12.72
CA GLU A 163 9.79 -14.81 -11.71
C GLU A 163 10.84 -13.84 -12.26
N GLN A 164 11.67 -14.29 -13.22
CA GLN A 164 12.67 -13.44 -13.87
C GLN A 164 12.02 -12.22 -14.56
N LYS A 165 10.84 -12.42 -15.17
CA LYS A 165 10.07 -11.36 -15.82
C LYS A 165 9.43 -10.44 -14.77
N LEU A 166 8.86 -11.01 -13.71
CA LEU A 166 8.23 -10.24 -12.62
C LEU A 166 9.24 -9.37 -11.84
N LYS A 167 10.45 -9.89 -11.60
CA LYS A 167 11.57 -9.17 -10.95
C LYS A 167 12.29 -8.18 -11.87
N SER A 168 11.86 -8.05 -13.12
CA SER A 168 12.41 -7.05 -14.05
C SER A 168 11.96 -5.63 -13.70
N ASN A 169 12.44 -4.63 -14.45
CA ASN A 169 11.97 -3.25 -14.30
C ASN A 169 10.74 -2.91 -15.17
N TYR A 170 10.21 -3.89 -15.91
CA TYR A 170 9.04 -3.68 -16.77
C TYR A 170 7.76 -3.68 -15.95
N ARG A 171 6.89 -2.70 -16.23
CA ARG A 171 5.51 -2.69 -15.74
C ARG A 171 4.76 -3.82 -16.43
N ILE A 172 4.14 -4.71 -15.67
CA ILE A 172 3.43 -5.88 -16.22
C ILE A 172 2.01 -5.87 -15.67
N ILE A 173 1.03 -5.98 -16.56
CA ILE A 173 -0.36 -6.27 -16.22
C ILE A 173 -0.59 -7.72 -16.62
N GLU A 174 -0.64 -8.60 -15.64
CA GLU A 174 -0.94 -10.02 -15.84
C GLU A 174 -2.42 -10.27 -15.60
N ILE A 175 -3.09 -10.87 -16.58
CA ILE A 175 -4.52 -11.14 -16.58
C ILE A 175 -4.70 -12.66 -16.67
N GLU A 176 -5.19 -13.25 -15.58
CA GLU A 176 -5.49 -14.67 -15.48
C GLU A 176 -6.87 -14.96 -16.11
N ILE A 177 -6.92 -15.97 -16.98
CA ILE A 177 -8.09 -16.32 -17.76
C ILE A 177 -8.36 -17.82 -17.62
N GLU A 178 -9.51 -18.16 -17.04
CA GLU A 178 -10.01 -19.54 -16.94
C GLU A 178 -11.18 -19.76 -17.90
N SER A 179 -11.95 -18.71 -18.18
CA SER A 179 -13.08 -18.75 -19.09
C SER A 179 -13.27 -17.44 -19.86
N GLU A 180 -14.16 -17.44 -20.85
CA GLU A 180 -14.39 -16.24 -21.69
C GLU A 180 -15.05 -15.07 -20.95
N GLU A 181 -15.68 -15.36 -19.80
CA GLU A 181 -16.24 -14.36 -18.90
C GLU A 181 -15.15 -13.47 -18.29
N ASP A 182 -13.94 -14.01 -18.08
CA ASP A 182 -12.80 -13.27 -17.53
C ASP A 182 -12.29 -12.17 -18.47
N PHE A 183 -12.70 -12.15 -19.74
CA PHE A 183 -12.41 -11.05 -20.66
C PHE A 183 -13.27 -9.80 -20.41
N MET A 184 -14.24 -9.85 -19.49
CA MET A 184 -15.14 -8.72 -19.21
C MET A 184 -14.41 -7.41 -18.84
N PRO A 185 -13.35 -7.39 -18.00
CA PRO A 185 -12.59 -6.18 -17.69
C PRO A 185 -11.96 -5.54 -18.95
N ILE A 186 -11.39 -6.37 -19.84
CA ILE A 186 -10.82 -5.93 -21.13
C ILE A 186 -11.92 -5.34 -22.02
N LYS A 187 -13.06 -6.02 -22.15
CA LYS A 187 -14.21 -5.56 -22.96
C LYS A 187 -14.81 -4.26 -22.41
N ARG A 188 -14.75 -4.04 -21.09
CA ARG A 188 -15.16 -2.79 -20.43
C ARG A 188 -14.09 -1.69 -20.46
N LYS A 189 -12.88 -2.01 -20.93
CA LYS A 189 -11.72 -1.10 -20.97
C LYS A 189 -11.37 -0.57 -19.58
N TYR A 190 -11.51 -1.44 -18.58
CA TYR A 190 -11.33 -1.10 -17.17
C TYR A 190 -10.73 -2.30 -16.43
N LEU A 191 -9.49 -2.15 -15.95
CA LEU A 191 -8.80 -3.18 -15.16
C LEU A 191 -8.63 -2.68 -13.72
N SER A 192 -9.14 -3.44 -12.75
CA SER A 192 -9.13 -3.03 -11.34
C SER A 192 -8.11 -3.83 -10.53
N ILE A 193 -7.38 -3.17 -9.64
CA ILE A 193 -6.55 -3.83 -8.61
C ILE A 193 -7.37 -4.62 -7.57
N LYS A 194 -8.70 -4.48 -7.59
CA LYS A 194 -9.61 -5.28 -6.74
C LYS A 194 -10.01 -6.59 -7.39
N ASP A 195 -9.73 -6.76 -8.68
CA ASP A 195 -9.96 -8.00 -9.39
C ASP A 195 -8.80 -8.96 -9.09
N SER A 196 -9.09 -10.09 -8.44
CA SER A 196 -8.07 -11.06 -8.03
C SER A 196 -7.36 -11.72 -9.21
N LYS A 197 -7.97 -11.71 -10.41
CA LYS A 197 -7.38 -12.25 -11.63
C LYS A 197 -6.50 -11.24 -12.38
N ILE A 198 -6.35 -10.01 -11.87
CA ILE A 198 -5.54 -8.97 -12.51
C ILE A 198 -4.44 -8.51 -11.55
N LYS A 199 -3.20 -8.81 -11.92
CA LYS A 199 -2.00 -8.44 -11.16
C LYS A 199 -1.28 -7.28 -11.85
N PHE A 200 -0.82 -6.32 -11.05
CA PHE A 200 -0.11 -5.13 -11.52
C PHE A 200 1.29 -5.10 -10.92
N GLU A 201 2.26 -5.55 -11.70
CA GLU A 201 3.64 -5.70 -11.26
C GLU A 201 4.50 -4.52 -11.70
N ASN A 202 5.40 -4.08 -10.81
CA ASN A 202 6.33 -2.97 -11.01
C ASN A 202 5.70 -1.60 -11.33
N PHE A 203 4.40 -1.42 -11.07
CA PHE A 203 3.74 -0.12 -11.17
C PHE A 203 4.11 0.78 -9.98
N LYS A 204 4.83 1.86 -10.27
CA LYS A 204 5.18 2.90 -9.28
C LYS A 204 4.27 4.11 -9.46
N THR A 205 3.41 4.36 -8.47
CA THR A 205 2.57 5.56 -8.45
C THR A 205 3.24 6.68 -7.67
N GLY A 206 3.18 7.91 -8.20
CA GLY A 206 3.67 9.09 -7.49
C GLY A 206 2.87 9.34 -6.21
N GLN A 207 3.49 9.89 -5.18
CA GLN A 207 2.78 10.23 -3.94
C GLN A 207 2.00 11.55 -4.10
N VAL A 208 0.73 11.56 -3.70
CA VAL A 208 -0.07 12.80 -3.68
C VAL A 208 0.22 13.55 -2.37
N ILE A 209 0.78 14.75 -2.49
CA ILE A 209 1.10 15.63 -1.36
C ILE A 209 0.29 16.93 -1.48
N THR A 210 -0.71 17.10 -0.63
CA THR A 210 -1.51 18.34 -0.57
C THR A 210 -2.26 18.42 0.76
N SER A 211 -2.92 19.54 1.07
CA SER A 211 -3.70 19.73 2.30
C SER A 211 -5.01 18.91 2.24
N LEU A 212 -4.90 17.60 2.44
CA LEU A 212 -5.98 16.64 2.25
C LEU A 212 -6.92 16.49 3.45
N CYS A 213 -6.42 16.68 4.68
CA CYS A 213 -7.23 16.44 5.88
C CYS A 213 -7.96 17.68 6.39
N ASN A 214 -7.72 18.87 5.81
CA ASN A 214 -8.24 20.15 6.30
C ASN A 214 -8.08 20.33 7.82
N GLY A 215 -6.95 19.87 8.35
CA GLY A 215 -6.63 19.91 9.77
C GLY A 215 -7.19 18.74 10.62
N ASN A 216 -8.03 17.86 10.07
CA ASN A 216 -8.61 16.72 10.79
C ASN A 216 -7.73 15.45 10.67
N CYS A 217 -6.47 15.56 11.07
CA CYS A 217 -5.55 14.43 11.11
C CYS A 217 -5.87 13.57 12.35
N GLN A 218 -6.35 12.34 12.17
CA GLN A 218 -6.84 11.51 13.28
C GLN A 218 -5.75 10.73 14.03
N ASN A 219 -4.56 10.60 13.45
CA ASN A 219 -3.47 9.84 14.07
C ASN A 219 -3.04 10.49 15.40
N GLY A 220 -2.89 9.65 16.42
CA GLY A 220 -2.33 10.04 17.71
C GLY A 220 -0.83 10.29 17.61
N HIS A 221 -0.38 11.30 18.33
CA HIS A 221 1.02 11.63 18.51
C HIS A 221 1.34 11.77 20.01
N ASN A 222 2.53 11.34 20.38
CA ASN A 222 3.11 11.61 21.69
C ASN A 222 3.53 13.09 21.72
N PHE A 223 2.92 13.87 22.61
CA PHE A 223 3.19 15.29 22.78
C PHE A 223 3.79 15.54 24.16
N PHE A 224 5.10 15.75 24.20
CA PHE A 224 5.85 16.06 25.41
C PHE A 224 6.04 17.57 25.54
N THR A 225 5.79 18.13 26.72
CA THR A 225 5.92 19.57 26.99
C THR A 225 6.69 19.83 28.27
N LEU A 226 7.55 20.84 28.24
CA LEU A 226 8.18 21.47 29.40
C LEU A 226 7.63 22.89 29.57
N ASP A 227 7.16 23.22 30.76
CA ASP A 227 6.67 24.56 31.09
C ASP A 227 7.71 25.44 31.83
N VAL A 228 7.38 26.72 32.04
CA VAL A 228 8.22 27.72 32.73
C VAL A 228 8.53 27.39 34.19
N GLU A 229 7.68 26.60 34.85
CA GLU A 229 7.90 26.14 36.22
C GLU A 229 8.88 24.96 36.27
N GLY A 230 9.06 24.27 35.14
CA GLY A 230 9.89 23.10 34.97
C GLY A 230 9.11 21.78 34.97
N ARG A 231 7.78 21.84 34.85
CA ARG A 231 6.90 20.67 34.76
C ARG A 231 7.07 19.97 33.44
N CYS A 232 7.09 18.63 33.47
CA CYS A 232 7.10 17.81 32.28
C CYS A 232 5.76 17.05 32.15
N LEU A 233 5.13 17.12 30.99
CA LEU A 233 3.92 16.36 30.68
C LEU A 233 4.09 15.65 29.35
N LEU A 234 3.67 14.38 29.30
CA LEU A 234 3.44 13.66 28.05
C LEU A 234 1.93 13.44 27.94
N LYS A 235 1.38 13.60 26.74
CA LYS A 235 -0.01 13.30 26.40
C LYS A 235 -0.09 12.73 25.00
N GLN A 236 -1.02 11.81 24.76
CA GLN A 236 -1.41 11.45 23.39
C GLN A 236 -2.43 12.45 22.86
N ARG A 237 -2.13 13.05 21.71
CA ARG A 237 -2.98 14.04 21.05
C ARG A 237 -2.85 13.97 19.54
N ASN A 238 -3.91 14.35 18.83
CA ASN A 238 -3.79 14.59 17.40
C ASN A 238 -3.20 15.99 17.11
N LEU A 239 -2.75 16.21 15.87
CA LEU A 239 -2.08 17.47 15.49
C LEU A 239 -2.94 18.72 15.68
N LYS A 240 -4.27 18.61 15.50
CA LYS A 240 -5.20 19.73 15.73
C LYS A 240 -5.21 20.13 17.21
N GLN A 241 -5.29 19.15 18.10
CA GLN A 241 -5.26 19.37 19.55
C GLN A 241 -3.90 19.94 19.99
N ILE A 242 -2.80 19.43 19.43
CA ILE A 242 -1.45 19.94 19.71
C ILE A 242 -1.33 21.41 19.31
N LYS A 243 -1.71 21.76 18.06
CA LYS A 243 -1.73 23.16 17.60
C LYS A 243 -2.54 24.04 18.55
N ASN A 244 -3.76 23.64 18.88
CA ASN A 244 -4.63 24.43 19.75
C ASN A 244 -4.01 24.64 21.13
N GLN A 245 -3.38 23.61 21.71
CA GLN A 245 -2.70 23.74 23.01
C GLN A 245 -1.47 24.65 22.92
N LEU A 246 -0.63 24.51 21.88
CA LEU A 246 0.54 25.38 21.68
C LEU A 246 0.14 26.86 21.54
N SER A 247 -0.99 27.14 20.89
CA SER A 247 -1.54 28.50 20.81
C SER A 247 -2.04 29.00 22.16
N ALA A 248 -2.76 28.16 22.92
CA ALA A 248 -3.36 28.56 24.21
C ALA A 248 -2.32 28.71 25.32
N ASP A 249 -1.29 27.87 25.33
CA ASP A 249 -0.26 27.81 26.37
C ASP A 249 1.09 28.40 25.90
N LYS A 250 1.06 29.30 24.89
CA LYS A 250 2.27 29.83 24.22
C LYS A 250 3.28 30.46 25.20
N GLU A 251 2.80 31.14 26.24
CA GLU A 251 3.65 31.78 27.25
C GLU A 251 4.07 30.83 28.39
N LYS A 252 3.41 29.67 28.50
CA LYS A 252 3.69 28.68 29.54
C LYS A 252 4.66 27.60 29.06
N ILE A 253 4.56 27.16 27.81
CA ILE A 253 5.38 26.09 27.25
C ILE A 253 6.73 26.67 26.80
N VAL A 254 7.80 26.23 27.46
CA VAL A 254 9.18 26.60 27.11
C VAL A 254 9.68 25.75 25.94
N LYS A 255 9.36 24.46 25.95
CA LYS A 255 9.81 23.53 24.93
C LYS A 255 8.83 22.37 24.78
N TYR A 256 8.72 21.83 23.57
CA TYR A 256 7.90 20.67 23.29
C TYR A 256 8.54 19.75 22.27
N GLU A 257 8.11 18.50 22.27
CA GLU A 257 8.50 17.46 21.33
C GLU A 257 7.25 16.71 20.88
N ILE A 258 7.18 16.40 19.58
CA ILE A 258 6.09 15.62 18.98
C ILE A 258 6.69 14.39 18.32
N THR A 259 6.37 13.21 18.85
CA THR A 259 6.82 11.92 18.28
C THR A 259 5.62 11.08 17.85
N LYS A 260 5.88 10.10 16.99
CA LYS A 260 4.85 9.11 16.63
C LYS A 260 4.63 8.18 17.80
N ASP A 261 3.40 7.69 17.91
CA ASP A 261 3.13 6.54 18.75
C ASP A 261 3.58 5.28 18.01
N ASN A 262 4.72 4.73 18.41
CA ASN A 262 5.29 3.50 17.84
C ASN A 262 5.06 2.29 18.77
N GLY A 263 4.19 2.38 19.78
CA GLY A 263 3.92 1.27 20.72
C GLY A 263 4.99 1.07 21.80
N TYR A 264 5.96 1.99 21.94
CA TYR A 264 6.90 1.97 23.07
C TYR A 264 6.18 2.23 24.40
N ASN A 265 6.78 1.72 25.48
CA ASN A 265 6.28 1.97 26.83
C ASN A 265 6.24 3.48 27.13
N TYR A 266 5.04 3.98 27.45
CA TYR A 266 4.77 5.38 27.75
C TYR A 266 5.69 5.95 28.85
N SER A 267 6.04 5.12 29.83
CA SER A 267 6.97 5.47 30.90
C SER A 267 8.36 5.79 30.36
N ASP A 268 8.87 4.97 29.43
CA ASP A 268 10.23 5.09 28.91
C ASP A 268 10.36 6.30 28.01
N ILE A 269 9.35 6.57 27.17
CA ILE A 269 9.26 7.82 26.39
C ILE A 269 9.29 9.03 27.33
N PHE A 270 8.50 9.02 28.41
CA PHE A 270 8.48 10.14 29.35
C PHE A 270 9.83 10.34 30.04
N LYS A 271 10.42 9.26 30.59
CA LYS A 271 11.76 9.31 31.23
C LYS A 271 12.83 9.79 30.24
N LYS A 272 12.77 9.35 28.98
CA LYS A 272 13.66 9.80 27.90
C LYS A 272 13.61 11.30 27.69
N SER A 273 12.41 11.84 27.47
CA SER A 273 12.25 13.26 27.17
C SER A 273 12.62 14.13 28.38
N VAL A 274 12.32 13.68 29.61
CA VAL A 274 12.78 14.33 30.86
C VAL A 274 14.31 14.40 30.92
N ALA A 275 14.99 13.27 30.73
CA ALA A 275 16.45 13.22 30.78
C ALA A 275 17.10 14.04 29.64
N THR A 276 16.53 13.96 28.44
CA THR A 276 16.99 14.71 27.26
C THR A 276 16.94 16.22 27.51
N TYR A 277 15.83 16.72 28.07
CA TYR A 277 15.70 18.15 28.35
C TYR A 277 16.59 18.60 29.52
N ALA A 278 16.77 17.74 30.53
CA ALA A 278 17.71 18.01 31.62
C ALA A 278 19.16 18.11 31.10
N GLN A 279 19.58 17.21 30.21
CA GLN A 279 20.91 17.22 29.59
C GLN A 279 21.16 18.49 28.75
N GLN A 280 20.11 19.07 28.19
CA GLN A 280 20.16 20.34 27.45
C GLN A 280 20.21 21.58 28.37
N ASN A 281 20.44 21.39 29.68
CA ASN A 281 20.48 22.43 30.71
C ASN A 281 19.17 23.26 30.80
N LEU A 282 18.04 22.66 30.42
CA LEU A 282 16.73 23.29 30.62
C LEU A 282 16.32 23.15 32.09
N LYS A 283 15.52 24.10 32.57
CA LYS A 283 14.95 24.07 33.93
C LYS A 283 13.91 22.97 34.04
N VAL A 284 14.35 21.72 34.21
CA VAL A 284 13.50 20.56 34.44
C VAL A 284 13.43 20.29 35.94
N LYS A 285 12.22 20.19 36.49
CA LYS A 285 11.99 19.75 37.87
C LYS A 285 11.16 18.47 37.85
N ASN A 286 11.84 17.32 37.88
CA ASN A 286 11.19 16.03 37.83
C ASN A 286 11.81 15.01 38.80
N CYS A 287 10.99 14.25 39.51
CA CYS A 287 11.44 13.32 40.54
C CYS A 287 12.30 12.17 40.00
N PHE A 288 12.15 11.76 38.73
CA PHE A 288 12.98 10.69 38.12
C PHE A 288 14.47 11.04 38.03
N ILE A 289 14.81 12.32 37.98
CA ILE A 289 16.19 12.81 37.86
C ILE A 289 16.67 13.49 39.15
N CYS A 290 15.95 13.28 40.26
CA CYS A 290 16.31 13.83 41.57
C CYS A 290 17.32 12.91 42.27
N ARG A 291 18.32 13.47 42.96
CA ARG A 291 19.29 12.73 43.79
C ARG A 291 18.62 11.81 44.82
N TYR A 292 17.45 12.20 45.31
CA TYR A 292 16.70 11.45 46.32
C TYR A 292 15.73 10.42 45.72
N HIS A 293 15.74 10.25 44.40
CA HIS A 293 14.98 9.23 43.69
C HIS A 293 15.37 7.81 44.14
N ALA A 294 14.36 6.96 44.27
CA ALA A 294 14.50 5.51 44.25
C ALA A 294 13.39 4.91 43.40
N GLU A 295 13.75 3.90 42.62
CA GLU A 295 12.79 3.01 41.98
C GLU A 295 12.34 1.96 43.01
N ASN A 296 11.03 1.66 43.03
CA ASN A 296 10.48 0.69 43.96
C ASN A 296 10.64 -0.73 43.38
N ASN A 297 11.67 -1.45 43.84
CA ASN A 297 12.03 -2.80 43.35
C ASN A 297 11.41 -3.95 44.17
N SER A 298 10.30 -3.72 44.87
CA SER A 298 9.65 -4.77 45.67
C SER A 298 9.01 -5.84 44.77
N TRP A 299 9.47 -7.09 44.90
CA TRP A 299 8.96 -8.26 44.17
C TRP A 299 7.46 -8.54 44.41
N GLN A 300 6.89 -8.03 45.50
CA GLN A 300 5.48 -8.25 45.89
C GLN A 300 4.46 -7.49 45.04
N TYR A 301 4.88 -6.64 44.09
CA TYR A 301 4.00 -5.80 43.28
C TYR A 301 4.05 -6.10 41.76
N PHE A 302 4.75 -7.16 41.32
CA PHE A 302 4.75 -7.57 39.90
C PHE A 302 3.41 -8.14 39.42
N GLU A 303 2.51 -8.50 40.33
CA GLU A 303 1.17 -9.02 40.01
C GLU A 303 0.09 -7.93 39.86
N ASP A 304 0.37 -6.68 40.27
CA ASP A 304 -0.61 -5.59 40.23
C ASP A 304 -0.19 -4.50 39.23
N THR A 305 -0.90 -4.49 38.10
CA THR A 305 -0.69 -3.60 36.96
C THR A 305 -0.70 -2.10 37.31
N SER A 306 0.16 -1.36 36.62
CA SER A 306 0.20 0.11 36.43
C SER A 306 0.92 0.99 37.48
N GLY A 307 2.08 1.52 37.08
CA GLY A 307 2.72 2.71 37.67
C GLY A 307 3.59 2.43 38.88
N ILE A 308 4.89 2.17 38.67
CA ILE A 308 5.88 2.14 39.76
C ILE A 308 5.87 3.52 40.43
N PRO A 309 5.43 3.66 41.69
CA PRO A 309 5.43 4.96 42.36
C PRO A 309 6.88 5.38 42.59
N ILE A 310 7.20 6.61 42.17
CA ILE A 310 8.52 7.19 42.44
C ILE A 310 8.63 7.34 43.96
N PHE A 311 9.71 6.86 44.58
CA PHE A 311 9.90 7.02 46.02
C PHE A 311 10.98 8.06 46.32
N CYS A 312 10.68 8.98 47.25
CA CYS A 312 11.65 9.98 47.70
C CYS A 312 12.34 9.47 48.97
N LYS A 313 13.63 9.11 48.88
CA LYS A 313 14.44 8.62 50.01
C LYS A 313 14.63 9.66 51.13
N PHE A 314 14.61 10.95 50.79
CA PHE A 314 14.83 12.02 51.76
C PHE A 314 13.58 12.27 52.62
N LEU A 315 12.42 12.44 51.97
CA LEU A 315 11.15 12.69 52.65
C LEU A 315 10.45 11.41 53.10
N LYS A 316 10.88 10.24 52.61
CA LYS A 316 10.31 8.92 52.87
C LYS A 316 8.84 8.81 52.48
N ILE A 317 8.48 9.41 51.34
CA ILE A 317 7.11 9.41 50.79
C ILE A 317 7.08 8.85 49.38
N LYS A 318 5.92 8.29 49.00
CA LYS A 318 5.58 8.05 47.60
C LYS A 318 5.33 9.40 46.93
N CYS A 319 5.83 9.56 45.71
CA CYS A 319 5.70 10.78 44.94
C CYS A 319 5.31 10.52 43.48
N ASN A 320 4.70 11.53 42.85
CA ASN A 320 4.55 11.59 41.39
C ASN A 320 5.71 12.37 40.77
N SER A 321 5.88 12.25 39.45
CA SER A 321 7.04 12.80 38.73
C SER A 321 7.16 14.33 38.83
N ASN A 322 6.04 15.05 38.89
CA ASN A 322 6.03 16.52 38.91
C ASN A 322 5.98 17.14 40.30
N GLN A 323 5.93 16.35 41.39
CA GLN A 323 6.04 16.90 42.76
C GLN A 323 7.39 17.60 43.03
N ALA A 324 8.41 17.33 42.21
CA ALA A 324 9.67 18.06 42.24
C ALA A 324 9.53 19.57 42.03
N ILE A 325 8.45 20.05 41.40
CA ILE A 325 8.24 21.47 41.10
C ILE A 325 8.20 22.32 42.37
N THR A 326 7.41 21.88 43.35
CA THR A 326 7.20 22.54 44.64
C THR A 326 8.09 21.98 45.74
N CYS A 327 8.92 20.98 45.44
CA CYS A 327 9.82 20.37 46.41
C CYS A 327 11.08 21.25 46.63
N GLU A 328 11.20 21.83 47.82
CA GLU A 328 12.37 22.63 48.22
C GLU A 328 13.66 21.79 48.31
N TYR A 329 13.52 20.47 48.47
CA TYR A 329 14.64 19.53 48.56
C TYR A 329 15.06 18.94 47.20
N TYR A 330 14.43 19.34 46.09
CA TYR A 330 14.80 18.84 44.78
C TYR A 330 16.25 19.19 44.44
N LYS A 331 17.05 18.16 44.09
CA LYS A 331 18.42 18.30 43.61
C LYS A 331 18.60 17.41 42.38
N LEU A 332 18.96 18.00 41.25
CA LEU A 332 19.27 17.26 40.02
C LEU A 332 20.46 16.33 40.25
N GLU A 333 20.37 15.10 39.76
CA GLU A 333 21.48 14.13 39.76
C GLU A 333 21.82 13.71 38.32
N ASN A 334 22.97 14.19 37.85
CA ASN A 334 23.40 13.97 36.46
C ASN A 334 23.70 12.50 36.17
N ASN A 335 24.10 11.72 37.18
CA ASN A 335 24.30 10.29 36.98
C ASN A 335 23.00 9.59 36.56
N PHE A 336 21.86 9.94 37.18
CA PHE A 336 20.55 9.39 36.79
C PHE A 336 20.10 9.87 35.41
N VAL A 337 20.39 11.12 35.05
CA VAL A 337 20.12 11.63 33.69
C VAL A 337 20.89 10.79 32.66
N ASN A 338 22.18 10.56 32.89
CA ASN A 338 23.03 9.78 31.99
C ASN A 338 22.61 8.31 31.92
N GLU A 339 22.28 7.70 33.06
CA GLU A 339 21.80 6.32 33.17
C GLU A 339 20.54 6.11 32.33
N LEU A 340 19.53 6.98 32.50
CA LEU A 340 18.29 6.93 31.71
C LEU A 340 18.59 7.01 30.21
N LEU A 341 19.48 7.92 29.79
CA LEU A 341 19.87 8.06 28.39
C LEU A 341 20.65 6.85 27.86
N SER A 342 21.45 6.17 28.69
CA SER A 342 22.19 4.97 28.28
C SER A 342 21.31 3.72 28.14
N THR A 343 20.40 3.49 29.10
CA THR A 343 19.46 2.35 29.06
C THR A 343 18.58 2.39 27.82
N ILE A 344 18.19 3.59 27.40
CA ILE A 344 17.36 3.78 26.21
C ILE A 344 18.14 3.50 24.93
N LYS A 345 19.43 3.90 24.84
CA LYS A 345 20.27 3.60 23.67
C LYS A 345 20.48 2.10 23.47
N LEU A 346 20.59 1.34 24.55
CA LEU A 346 20.68 -0.13 24.50
C LEU A 346 19.38 -0.73 23.97
N ASN A 347 18.21 -0.29 24.47
CA ASN A 347 16.91 -0.77 23.99
C ASN A 347 16.63 -0.42 22.52
N GLU A 348 17.09 0.75 22.05
CA GLU A 348 16.99 1.15 20.64
C GLU A 348 17.93 0.33 19.74
N ALA A 349 19.14 0.01 20.20
CA ALA A 349 20.08 -0.85 19.48
C ALA A 349 19.63 -2.33 19.43
N GLU A 350 18.99 -2.84 20.47
CA GLU A 350 18.42 -4.20 20.50
C GLU A 350 17.18 -4.32 19.59
N THR A 351 16.39 -3.26 19.47
CA THR A 351 15.26 -3.22 18.53
C THR A 351 15.70 -3.02 17.07
N GLU A 352 16.82 -2.35 16.80
CA GLU A 352 17.43 -2.31 15.46
C GLU A 352 18.20 -3.59 15.12
N GLY A 353 18.86 -4.24 16.09
CA GLY A 353 19.55 -5.52 15.94
C GLY A 353 18.62 -6.73 15.80
N GLY A 354 17.43 -6.67 16.38
CA GLY A 354 16.37 -7.69 16.23
C GLY A 354 15.69 -7.69 14.85
N TYR A 355 15.96 -6.69 14.00
CA TYR A 355 15.46 -6.61 12.62
C TYR A 355 16.50 -7.00 11.55
N LEU A 356 17.71 -7.40 11.95
CA LEU A 356 18.72 -7.98 11.04
C LEU A 356 18.73 -9.52 11.06
N GLY A 357 17.65 -10.15 11.55
CA GLY A 357 17.54 -11.62 11.68
C GLY A 357 16.17 -12.22 11.33
N ILE A 358 15.32 -11.52 10.59
CA ILE A 358 14.12 -12.10 9.96
C ILE A 358 14.07 -11.61 8.51
N GLU A 359 14.92 -12.22 7.68
CA GLU A 359 14.60 -12.44 6.27
C GLU A 359 13.67 -13.65 6.19
N GLU A 360 12.57 -13.47 5.46
CA GLU A 360 11.67 -14.47 4.84
C GLU A 360 10.86 -15.41 5.77
N GLU A 361 9.52 -15.32 5.71
CA GLU A 361 8.66 -16.31 5.01
C GLU A 361 7.16 -16.10 5.34
N SER A 362 6.33 -16.30 4.30
CA SER A 362 4.91 -16.69 4.30
C SER A 362 3.87 -15.79 4.99
N ASP A 363 3.05 -15.14 4.17
CA ASP A 363 1.59 -15.23 4.33
C ASP A 363 1.05 -15.85 3.03
N ASP A 364 1.18 -17.17 2.96
CA ASP A 364 0.24 -18.05 2.27
C ASP A 364 -0.97 -18.28 3.20
N ASP A 365 -2.08 -18.69 2.60
CA ASP A 365 -3.33 -19.23 3.16
C ASP A 365 -4.46 -18.24 3.54
N ASN A 366 -5.14 -17.70 2.52
CA ASN A 366 -6.36 -18.32 1.94
C ASN A 366 -7.01 -17.47 0.85
#